data_AF-A7SZ40-F1
#
_entry.id   AF-A7SZ40-F1
#
_cell.length_a   1.000
_cell.length_b   1.000
_cell.length_c   1.000
_cell.angle_alpha   90.00
_cell.angle_beta   90.00
_cell.angle_gamma   90.00
#
_symmetry.space_group_name_H-M   'P 1'
#
loop_
_entity.id
_entity.type
_entity.pdbx_description
1 polymer ?
#
loop_
_entity_poly.entity_id
_entity_poly.type
_entity_poly.pdbx_seq_one_letter_code
_entity_poly.pdbx_strand_id
1 'polypeptide(L)'
;LRVLYLAQSWETMAKLIRAIAHSVDPIFNITCILGVIIYVFAVVGMRVFGPHYTAEAFGSRGIPRWNFTDFTHSFMMVFRILCSEWVEPLWDCMRVTNTAALLFFLPALIVGNFIVSSLCSRPEGKDANTAS
;
A
#
# COMPACT_ATOMS: atom_id res chain seq x y z
N LEU A 1 -10.16 42.59 15.21
CA LEU A 1 -10.75 41.68 14.20
C LEU A 1 -9.78 40.68 13.58
N ARG A 2 -8.50 41.00 13.25
CA ARG A 2 -7.55 40.03 12.63
C ARG A 2 -7.12 38.86 13.54
N VAL A 3 -6.98 39.09 14.84
CA VAL A 3 -6.62 38.06 15.84
C VAL A 3 -7.73 37.01 16.05
N LEU A 4 -9.00 37.39 15.89
CA LEU A 4 -10.13 36.45 16.01
C LEU A 4 -10.16 35.45 14.85
N TYR A 5 -9.71 35.85 13.65
CA TYR A 5 -9.54 34.94 12.51
C TYR A 5 -8.48 33.87 12.75
N LEU A 6 -7.37 34.20 13.44
CA LEU A 6 -6.34 33.22 13.83
C LEU A 6 -6.83 32.28 14.94
N ALA A 7 -7.59 32.80 15.92
CA ALA A 7 -8.20 31.95 16.95
C ALA A 7 -9.23 30.97 16.35
N GLN A 8 -10.02 31.44 15.38
CA GLN A 8 -11.01 30.63 14.67
C GLN A 8 -10.37 29.60 13.73
N SER A 9 -9.24 29.93 13.07
CA SER A 9 -8.50 28.95 12.25
C SER A 9 -7.84 27.87 13.12
N TRP A 10 -7.35 28.21 14.32
CA TRP A 10 -6.79 27.26 15.27
C TRP A 10 -7.84 26.28 15.81
N GLU A 11 -9.02 26.77 16.18
CA GLU A 11 -10.12 25.88 16.60
C GLU A 11 -10.62 24.99 15.47
N THR A 12 -10.68 25.50 14.23
CA THR A 12 -11.09 24.73 13.06
C THR A 12 -10.06 23.64 12.72
N MET A 13 -8.77 23.96 12.76
CA MET A 13 -7.68 22.99 12.62
C MET A 13 -7.72 21.91 13.71
N ALA A 14 -7.95 22.31 14.98
CA ALA A 14 -8.04 21.35 16.09
C ALA A 14 -9.22 20.39 15.92
N LYS A 15 -10.36 20.86 15.39
CA LYS A 15 -11.51 20.01 15.04
C LYS A 15 -11.16 19.03 13.91
N LEU A 16 -10.45 19.47 12.87
CA LEU A 16 -9.98 18.60 11.78
C LEU A 16 -8.98 17.55 12.29
N ILE A 17 -8.02 17.92 13.14
CA ILE A 17 -7.05 16.98 13.72
C ILE A 17 -7.76 15.95 14.60
N ARG A 18 -8.75 16.35 15.41
CA ARG A 18 -9.56 15.40 16.19
C ARG A 18 -10.40 14.47 15.32
N ALA A 19 -10.97 14.98 14.23
CA ALA A 19 -11.72 14.17 13.28
C ALA A 19 -10.81 13.12 12.59
N ILE A 20 -9.58 13.51 12.23
CA ILE A 20 -8.57 12.59 11.73
C ILE A 20 -8.21 11.57 12.80
N ALA A 21 -7.91 12.00 14.03
CA ALA A 21 -7.51 11.11 15.13
C ALA A 21 -8.59 10.06 15.47
N HIS A 22 -9.87 10.46 15.53
CA HIS A 22 -10.98 9.54 15.75
C HIS A 22 -11.19 8.56 14.58
N SER A 23 -10.77 8.95 13.38
CA SER A 23 -10.80 8.09 12.20
C SER A 23 -9.60 7.12 12.15
N VAL A 24 -8.53 7.34 12.92
CA VAL A 24 -7.33 6.50 12.90
C VAL A 24 -7.56 5.15 13.57
N ASP A 25 -8.33 5.06 14.67
CA ASP A 25 -8.51 3.79 15.39
C ASP A 25 -9.09 2.67 14.51
N PRO A 26 -10.14 2.91 13.70
CA PRO A 26 -10.68 1.90 12.80
C PRO A 26 -9.83 1.64 11.55
N ILE A 27 -8.98 2.61 11.16
CA ILE A 27 -8.06 2.51 10.02
C ILE A 27 -6.82 1.68 10.40
N PHE A 28 -6.31 1.87 11.61
CA PHE A 28 -5.08 1.24 12.09
C PHE A 28 -5.14 -0.29 12.06
N ASN A 29 -6.26 -0.89 12.44
CA ASN A 29 -6.44 -2.34 12.39
C ASN A 29 -6.28 -2.88 10.94
N ILE A 30 -6.89 -2.19 9.97
CA ILE A 30 -6.79 -2.55 8.55
C ILE A 30 -5.37 -2.31 8.04
N THR A 31 -4.74 -1.19 8.44
CA THR A 31 -3.34 -0.89 8.10
C THR A 31 -2.37 -1.93 8.65
N CYS A 32 -2.58 -2.42 9.88
CA CYS A 32 -1.77 -3.49 10.46
C CYS A 32 -1.89 -4.79 9.65
N ILE A 33 -3.11 -5.20 9.31
CA ILE A 33 -3.35 -6.41 8.49
C ILE A 33 -2.69 -6.25 7.12
N LEU A 34 -2.86 -5.10 6.47
CA LEU A 34 -2.21 -4.79 5.20
C LEU A 34 -0.68 -4.83 5.32
N GLY A 35 -0.11 -4.29 6.40
CA GLY A 35 1.32 -4.31 6.67
C GLY A 35 1.88 -5.72 6.81
N VAL A 36 1.15 -6.62 7.49
CA VAL A 36 1.54 -8.05 7.59
C VAL A 36 1.50 -8.72 6.22
N ILE A 37 0.47 -8.44 5.42
CA ILE A 37 0.36 -8.95 4.04
C ILE A 37 1.55 -8.48 3.20
N ILE A 38 1.86 -7.17 3.23
CA ILE A 38 3.01 -6.60 2.52
C ILE A 38 4.31 -7.28 2.97
N TYR A 39 4.50 -7.51 4.26
CA TYR A 39 5.68 -8.18 4.79
C TYR A 39 5.84 -9.60 4.24
N VAL A 40 4.77 -10.40 4.26
CA VAL A 40 4.80 -11.77 3.74
C VAL A 40 5.12 -11.77 2.25
N PHE A 41 4.45 -10.93 1.46
CA PHE A 41 4.72 -10.81 0.03
C PHE A 41 6.15 -10.31 -0.24
N ALA A 42 6.67 -9.35 0.52
CA ALA A 42 8.05 -8.86 0.33
C ALA A 42 9.09 -9.97 0.59
N VAL A 43 8.90 -10.77 1.64
CA VAL A 43 9.78 -11.90 1.96
C VAL A 43 9.69 -12.97 0.89
N VAL A 44 8.48 -13.39 0.51
CA VAL A 44 8.29 -14.42 -0.53
C VAL A 44 8.84 -13.93 -1.87
N GLY A 45 8.58 -12.68 -2.25
CA GLY A 45 9.06 -12.07 -3.48
C GLY A 45 10.59 -12.04 -3.57
N MET A 46 11.28 -11.68 -2.48
CA MET A 46 12.73 -11.79 -2.42
C MET A 46 13.21 -13.23 -2.60
N ARG A 47 12.57 -14.20 -1.93
CA ARG A 47 13.01 -15.61 -1.99
C ARG A 47 12.80 -16.23 -3.37
N VAL A 48 11.72 -15.86 -4.03
CA VAL A 48 11.35 -16.39 -5.35
C VAL A 48 12.05 -15.66 -6.47
N PHE A 49 11.99 -14.32 -6.49
CA PHE A 49 12.51 -13.52 -7.61
C PHE A 49 13.95 -13.03 -7.39
N GLY A 50 14.39 -12.84 -6.14
CA GLY A 50 15.70 -12.27 -5.81
C GLY A 50 16.89 -12.97 -6.49
N PRO A 51 16.97 -14.33 -6.50
CA PRO A 51 18.05 -15.05 -7.19
C PRO A 51 18.08 -14.84 -8.71
N HIS A 52 16.94 -14.48 -9.31
CA HIS A 52 16.83 -14.30 -10.75
C HIS A 52 17.20 -12.88 -11.19
N TYR A 53 17.13 -11.88 -10.29
CA TYR A 53 17.56 -10.50 -10.57
C TYR A 53 19.09 -10.39 -10.69
N THR A 54 19.65 -10.90 -11.79
CA THR A 54 21.08 -10.83 -12.11
C THR A 54 21.38 -9.76 -13.16
N ALA A 55 22.63 -9.28 -13.21
CA ALA A 55 23.07 -8.32 -14.23
C ALA A 55 22.93 -8.88 -15.66
N GLU A 56 22.99 -10.20 -15.83
CA GLU A 56 22.79 -10.88 -17.12
C GLU A 56 21.34 -10.79 -17.61
N ALA A 57 20.36 -10.80 -16.71
CA ALA A 57 18.93 -10.69 -17.06
C ALA A 57 18.54 -9.29 -17.57
N PHE A 58 19.30 -8.26 -17.19
CA PHE A 58 19.03 -6.86 -17.56
C PHE A 58 20.08 -6.23 -18.49
N GLY A 59 21.11 -6.99 -18.88
CA GLY A 59 22.13 -6.58 -19.84
C GLY A 59 22.88 -5.31 -19.44
N SER A 60 23.13 -4.41 -20.40
CA SER A 60 23.91 -3.18 -20.21
C SER A 60 23.26 -2.13 -19.30
N ARG A 61 21.98 -2.32 -18.91
CA ARG A 61 21.26 -1.41 -18.01
C ARG A 61 21.49 -1.72 -16.53
N GLY A 62 22.05 -2.88 -16.19
CA GLY A 62 22.25 -3.31 -14.80
C GLY A 62 20.93 -3.59 -14.08
N ILE A 63 21.02 -3.92 -12.79
CA ILE A 63 19.84 -4.24 -11.96
C ILE A 63 18.95 -2.99 -11.83
N PRO A 64 17.64 -3.09 -12.11
CA PRO A 64 16.74 -1.95 -12.00
C PRO A 64 16.65 -1.45 -10.55
N ARG A 65 16.40 -0.14 -10.39
CA ARG A 65 16.22 0.50 -9.07
C ARG A 65 15.08 -0.14 -8.25
N TRP A 66 14.09 -0.68 -8.95
CA TRP A 66 12.92 -1.36 -8.44
C TRP A 66 13.09 -2.86 -8.63
N ASN A 67 13.47 -3.58 -7.57
CA ASN A 67 13.88 -4.97 -7.65
C ASN A 67 13.47 -5.76 -6.39
N PHE A 68 13.72 -7.07 -6.43
CA PHE A 68 13.49 -8.00 -5.32
C PHE A 68 14.79 -8.53 -4.70
N THR A 69 15.91 -7.80 -4.81
CA THR A 69 17.21 -8.28 -4.29
C THR A 69 17.28 -8.19 -2.77
N ASP A 70 16.78 -7.09 -2.20
CA ASP A 70 16.81 -6.82 -0.76
C ASP A 70 15.41 -6.59 -0.19
N PHE A 71 15.29 -6.68 1.13
CA PHE A 71 14.00 -6.61 1.82
C PHE A 71 13.36 -5.25 1.62
N THR A 72 14.13 -4.17 1.77
CA THR A 72 13.65 -2.80 1.60
C THR A 72 13.18 -2.53 0.18
N HIS A 73 13.94 -2.98 -0.83
CA HIS A 73 13.55 -2.86 -2.24
C HIS A 73 12.29 -3.67 -2.56
N SER A 74 12.22 -4.91 -2.07
CA SER A 74 11.04 -5.78 -2.21
C SER A 74 9.81 -5.21 -1.52
N PHE A 75 9.97 -4.61 -0.34
CA PHE A 75 8.89 -3.96 0.40
C PHE A 75 8.33 -2.78 -0.37
N MET A 76 9.19 -1.89 -0.87
CA MET A 76 8.75 -0.74 -1.66
C MET A 76 8.10 -1.18 -2.99
N MET A 77 8.57 -2.28 -3.59
CA MET A 77 7.96 -2.89 -4.77
C MET A 77 6.53 -3.37 -4.51
N VAL A 78 6.32 -4.15 -3.44
CA VAL A 78 4.98 -4.61 -3.04
C VAL A 78 4.07 -3.44 -2.70
N PHE A 79 4.60 -2.40 -2.05
CA PHE A 79 3.86 -1.17 -1.81
C PHE A 79 3.41 -0.49 -3.11
N ARG A 80 4.28 -0.33 -4.11
CA ARG A 80 3.91 0.22 -5.44
C ARG A 80 2.82 -0.60 -6.14
N ILE A 81 2.90 -1.92 -6.07
CA ILE A 81 1.89 -2.83 -6.64
C ILE A 81 0.52 -2.57 -6.02
N LEU A 82 0.44 -2.36 -4.70
CA LEU A 82 -0.80 -2.04 -4.00
C LEU A 82 -1.34 -0.65 -4.34
N CYS A 83 -0.47 0.30 -4.68
CA CYS A 83 -0.85 1.60 -5.24
C CYS A 83 -1.39 1.53 -6.68
N SER A 84 -1.68 0.34 -7.20
CA SER A 84 -2.14 0.07 -8.57
C SER A 84 -1.10 0.31 -9.68
N GLU A 85 0.18 0.52 -9.33
CA GLU A 85 1.29 0.56 -10.29
C GLU A 85 1.92 -0.83 -10.48
N TRP A 86 1.11 -1.84 -10.76
CA TRP A 86 1.57 -3.24 -10.78
C TRP A 86 2.07 -3.74 -12.14
N VAL A 87 1.66 -3.09 -13.22
CA VAL A 87 1.95 -3.53 -14.59
C VAL A 87 3.45 -3.53 -14.87
N GLU A 88 4.16 -2.45 -14.52
CA GLU A 88 5.61 -2.30 -14.70
C GLU A 88 6.41 -3.37 -13.92
N PRO A 89 6.26 -3.51 -12.58
CA PRO A 89 6.84 -4.60 -11.81
C PRO A 89 6.57 -6.01 -12.35
N LEU A 90 5.37 -6.24 -12.87
CA LEU A 90 4.98 -7.55 -13.41
C LEU A 90 5.78 -7.86 -14.68
N TRP A 91 5.88 -6.92 -15.62
CA TRP A 91 6.67 -7.11 -16.83
C TRP A 91 8.14 -7.37 -16.52
N ASP A 92 8.71 -6.66 -15.54
CA ASP A 92 10.08 -6.89 -15.11
C ASP A 92 10.25 -8.26 -14.46
N CYS A 93 9.32 -8.74 -13.63
CA CYS A 93 9.40 -10.08 -13.05
C CYS A 93 9.20 -11.20 -14.10
N MET A 94 8.31 -11.00 -15.07
CA MET A 94 8.07 -11.96 -16.15
C MET A 94 9.27 -12.13 -17.08
N ARG A 95 10.06 -11.07 -17.29
CA ARG A 95 11.31 -11.14 -18.08
C ARG A 95 12.37 -12.03 -17.44
N VAL A 96 12.35 -12.13 -16.11
CA VAL A 96 13.47 -12.69 -15.33
C VAL A 96 13.15 -14.10 -14.82
N THR A 97 11.88 -14.43 -14.55
CA THR A 97 11.49 -15.77 -14.09
C THR A 97 10.62 -16.51 -15.11
N ASN A 98 9.31 -16.20 -15.22
CA ASN A 98 8.33 -16.78 -16.15
C ASN A 98 6.92 -16.22 -15.82
N THR A 99 5.89 -16.76 -16.49
CA THR A 99 4.44 -16.57 -16.20
C THR A 99 4.05 -16.85 -14.74
N ALA A 100 4.87 -17.57 -13.96
CA ALA A 100 4.66 -17.78 -12.52
C ALA A 100 4.59 -16.48 -11.70
N ALA A 101 5.17 -15.38 -12.21
CA ALA A 101 5.00 -14.05 -11.63
C ALA A 101 3.52 -13.63 -11.55
N LEU A 102 2.69 -13.97 -12.54
CA LEU A 102 1.25 -13.65 -12.51
C LEU A 102 0.53 -14.31 -11.33
N LEU A 103 0.90 -15.56 -10.99
CA LEU A 103 0.30 -16.29 -9.87
C LEU A 103 0.63 -15.66 -8.52
N PHE A 104 1.74 -14.93 -8.42
CA PHE A 104 2.13 -14.18 -7.22
C PHE A 104 1.45 -12.81 -7.15
N PHE A 105 1.29 -12.12 -8.28
CA PHE A 105 0.74 -10.77 -8.35
C PHE A 105 -0.80 -10.72 -8.27
N LEU A 106 -1.50 -11.72 -8.82
CA LEU A 106 -2.98 -11.75 -8.82
C LEU A 106 -3.58 -11.77 -7.40
N PRO A 107 -3.13 -12.63 -6.46
CA PRO A 107 -3.63 -12.61 -5.09
C PRO A 107 -3.34 -11.28 -4.37
N ALA A 108 -2.16 -10.69 -4.59
CA ALA A 108 -1.79 -9.41 -3.98
C ALA A 108 -2.73 -8.26 -4.43
N LEU A 109 -3.10 -8.24 -5.71
CA LEU A 109 -4.02 -7.25 -6.27
C LEU A 109 -5.47 -7.46 -5.80
N ILE A 110 -5.93 -8.70 -5.75
CA ILE A 110 -7.28 -9.02 -5.25
C ILE A 110 -7.41 -8.61 -3.78
N VAL A 111 -6.43 -8.96 -2.96
CA VAL A 111 -6.41 -8.61 -1.53
C VAL A 111 -6.30 -7.10 -1.33
N GLY A 112 -5.41 -6.42 -2.05
CA GLY A 112 -5.27 -4.96 -2.01
C GLY A 112 -6.58 -4.25 -2.38
N ASN A 113 -7.20 -4.65 -3.49
CA ASN A 113 -8.44 -4.03 -3.96
C ASN A 113 -9.65 -4.35 -3.05
N PHE A 114 -9.70 -5.56 -2.48
CA PHE A 114 -10.71 -5.92 -1.48
C PHE A 114 -10.60 -5.07 -0.21
N ILE A 115 -9.38 -4.81 0.27
CA ILE A 115 -9.14 -3.96 1.43
C ILE A 115 -9.53 -2.49 1.14
N VAL A 116 -9.15 -1.95 -0.02
CA VAL A 116 -9.52 -0.59 -0.44
C VAL A 116 -11.04 -0.44 -0.59
N SER A 117 -11.68 -1.44 -1.19
CA SER A 117 -13.14 -1.46 -1.30
C SER A 117 -13.82 -1.59 0.06
N SER A 118 -13.26 -2.39 0.98
CA SER A 118 -13.77 -2.53 2.36
C SER A 118 -13.66 -1.24 3.18
N LEU A 119 -12.66 -0.39 2.88
CA LEU A 119 -12.52 0.95 3.45
C LEU A 119 -13.57 1.92 2.87
N CYS A 120 -13.75 1.94 1.55
CA CYS A 120 -14.66 2.85 0.85
C CYS A 120 -16.16 2.48 1.05
N SER A 121 -16.46 1.19 1.19
CA SER A 121 -17.82 0.68 1.41
C SER A 121 -18.28 0.73 2.87
N ARG A 122 -17.49 1.28 3.80
CA ARG A 122 -18.02 1.59 5.13
C ARG A 122 -19.11 2.67 4.96
N PRO A 123 -20.38 2.36 5.24
CA PRO A 123 -21.42 3.36 5.15
C PRO A 123 -21.13 4.49 6.15
N GLU A 124 -20.98 5.71 5.65
CA GLU A 124 -21.26 6.89 6.46
C GLU A 124 -22.71 6.77 6.94
N GLY A 125 -22.91 6.46 8.22
CA GLY A 125 -24.23 6.56 8.82
C GLY A 125 -24.52 5.50 9.87
N LYS A 126 -24.07 5.74 11.10
CA LYS A 126 -24.85 5.43 12.32
C LYS A 126 -24.53 6.39 13.48
N ASP A 127 -24.61 7.71 13.27
CA ASP A 127 -24.62 8.69 14.37
C ASP A 127 -25.81 9.69 14.30
N ALA A 128 -26.86 9.37 13.55
CA ALA A 128 -28.04 10.25 13.41
C ALA A 128 -29.34 9.68 14.00
N ASN A 129 -29.27 8.67 14.88
CA ASN A 129 -30.49 8.05 15.44
C ASN A 129 -30.42 7.66 16.93
N THR A 130 -29.73 8.46 17.73
CA THR A 130 -29.83 8.43 19.21
C THR A 130 -29.98 9.85 19.75
N ALA A 131 -31.09 10.48 19.37
CA ALA A 131 -31.73 11.55 20.13
C ALA A 131 -33.22 11.26 20.11
N SER A 132 -33.61 10.22 20.86
CA SER A 132 -34.96 10.06 21.39
C SER A 132 -35.04 10.72 22.75
#